data_AF-A0AAW2PJJ8-F1
#
_entry.id   AF-A0AAW2PJJ8-F1
#
_cell.length_a   1.000
_cell.length_b   1.000
_cell.length_c   1.000
_cell.angle_alpha   90.00
_cell.angle_beta   90.00
_cell.angle_gamma   90.00
#
_symmetry.space_group_name_H-M   'P 1'
#
loop_
_entity.id
_entity.type
_entity.pdbx_description
1 polymer ?
#
loop_
_entity_poly.entity_id
_entity_poly.type
_entity_poly.pdbx_seq_one_letter_code
_entity_poly.pdbx_strand_id
1 'polypeptide(L)'
;MENEEKKRRELERRVLEKVEQAISSVHNAKDVDQVIIALYSVAVCLFPLHFHSVSGSVDEKYREELRAVEAPSGDDKTDWCNVFYRGAAFRAFARVLLYDVASNWLACFAASARKHVYDVFFLNACAAEIVQVVVPCLQLSGSGGHDSSAVCLNAEREISHHAEAYVRRSVLFAASCVLSALHPSYVATAVVEGNIEISEGLDWVRIWALQVAESDTDRECQTLAMACLQLHAEMALQASRALESSEDTSTAKSISLSASLSKRSIKIPYIDS
;
A
#
# COMPACT_ATOMS: atom_id res chain seq x y z
N MET A 1 7.86 -14.13 -26.43
CA MET A 1 7.55 -12.78 -25.89
C MET A 1 6.10 -12.40 -26.15
N GLU A 2 5.60 -12.42 -27.39
CA GLU A 2 4.21 -12.03 -27.71
C GLU A 2 3.12 -12.84 -26.97
N ASN A 3 3.31 -14.15 -26.78
CA ASN A 3 2.37 -15.01 -26.07
C ASN A 3 2.30 -14.71 -24.55
N GLU A 4 3.42 -14.35 -23.93
CA GLU A 4 3.48 -14.03 -22.50
C GLU A 4 2.89 -12.65 -22.21
N GLU A 5 3.13 -11.68 -23.08
CA GLU A 5 2.50 -10.36 -23.02
C GLU A 5 0.97 -10.47 -23.13
N LYS A 6 0.47 -11.31 -24.05
CA LYS A 6 -0.97 -11.54 -24.22
C LYS A 6 -1.59 -12.19 -22.99
N LYS A 7 -0.92 -13.18 -22.38
CA LYS A 7 -1.36 -13.80 -21.13
C LYS A 7 -1.42 -12.79 -19.99
N ARG A 8 -0.42 -11.92 -19.86
CA ARG A 8 -0.40 -10.89 -18.81
C ARG A 8 -1.57 -9.91 -18.94
N ARG A 9 -1.85 -9.40 -20.14
CA ARG A 9 -2.99 -8.50 -20.37
C ARG A 9 -4.34 -9.15 -20.09
N GLU A 10 -4.47 -10.42 -20.46
CA GLU A 10 -5.67 -11.19 -20.17
C GLU A 10 -5.86 -11.40 -18.66
N LEU A 11 -4.78 -11.64 -17.92
CA LEU A 11 -4.81 -11.71 -16.47
C LEU A 11 -5.17 -10.36 -15.83
N GLU A 12 -4.57 -9.26 -16.29
CA GLU A 12 -4.91 -7.89 -15.87
C GLU A 12 -6.41 -7.60 -16.04
N ARG A 13 -6.98 -7.96 -17.20
CA ARG A 13 -8.41 -7.83 -17.48
C ARG A 13 -9.25 -8.63 -16.47
N ARG A 14 -8.92 -9.89 -16.23
CA ARG A 14 -9.66 -10.76 -15.29
C ARG A 14 -9.60 -10.26 -13.85
N VAL A 15 -8.44 -9.77 -13.41
CA VAL A 15 -8.27 -9.17 -12.08
C VAL A 15 -9.14 -7.92 -11.95
N LEU A 16 -9.11 -7.04 -12.96
CA LEU A 16 -9.91 -5.82 -12.97
C LEU A 16 -11.41 -6.10 -12.94
N GLU A 17 -11.90 -7.02 -13.79
CA GLU A 17 -13.30 -7.42 -13.82
C GLU A 17 -13.78 -7.98 -12.47
N LYS A 18 -12.93 -8.78 -11.82
CA LYS A 18 -13.24 -9.32 -10.49
C LYS A 18 -13.37 -8.21 -9.44
N VAL A 19 -12.49 -7.21 -9.50
CA VAL A 19 -12.54 -6.04 -8.61
C VAL A 19 -13.76 -5.19 -8.90
N GLU A 20 -14.07 -4.89 -10.16
CA GLU A 20 -15.25 -4.12 -10.55
C GLU A 20 -16.55 -4.79 -10.11
N GLN A 21 -16.63 -6.12 -10.24
CA GLN A 21 -17.77 -6.91 -9.74
C GLN A 21 -17.91 -6.78 -8.22
N ALA A 22 -16.81 -6.87 -7.48
CA ALA A 22 -16.82 -6.73 -6.03
C ALA A 22 -17.23 -5.31 -5.60
N ILE A 23 -16.69 -4.27 -6.26
CA ILE A 23 -17.07 -2.86 -6.02
C ILE A 23 -18.56 -2.66 -6.27
N SER A 24 -19.08 -3.15 -7.40
CA SER A 24 -20.50 -3.09 -7.72
C SER A 24 -21.35 -3.81 -6.67
N SER A 25 -20.87 -4.91 -6.13
CA SER A 25 -21.57 -5.65 -5.07
C SER A 25 -21.58 -4.88 -3.75
N VAL A 26 -20.48 -4.22 -3.39
CA VAL A 26 -20.40 -3.34 -2.20
C VAL A 26 -21.36 -2.16 -2.32
N HIS A 27 -21.40 -1.49 -3.49
CA HIS A 27 -22.27 -0.33 -3.70
C HIS A 27 -23.77 -0.69 -3.67
N ASN A 28 -24.13 -1.90 -4.08
CA ASN A 28 -25.51 -2.37 -4.08
C ASN A 28 -25.91 -3.12 -2.80
N ALA A 29 -24.98 -3.29 -1.86
CA ALA A 29 -25.21 -4.05 -0.64
C ALA A 29 -26.24 -3.35 0.26
N LYS A 30 -27.10 -4.16 0.88
CA LYS A 30 -28.10 -3.72 1.87
C LYS A 30 -27.83 -4.30 3.25
N ASP A 31 -26.87 -5.21 3.34
CA ASP A 31 -26.55 -6.03 4.50
C ASP A 31 -25.02 -6.18 4.59
N VAL A 32 -24.48 -6.14 5.80
CA VAL A 32 -23.03 -6.26 6.05
C VAL A 32 -22.47 -7.56 5.50
N ASP A 33 -23.26 -8.64 5.52
CA ASP A 33 -22.86 -9.94 5.02
C ASP A 33 -22.59 -9.95 3.52
N GLN A 34 -23.36 -9.17 2.76
CA GLN A 34 -23.15 -9.00 1.32
C GLN A 34 -21.82 -8.27 1.04
N VAL A 35 -21.47 -7.29 1.88
CA VAL A 35 -20.18 -6.62 1.80
C VAL A 35 -19.04 -7.59 2.15
N ILE A 36 -19.19 -8.39 3.22
CA ILE A 36 -18.21 -9.40 3.61
C ILE A 36 -17.98 -10.40 2.46
N ILE A 37 -19.04 -10.86 1.79
CA ILE A 37 -18.95 -11.78 0.64
C ILE A 37 -18.28 -11.11 -0.55
N ALA A 38 -18.64 -9.87 -0.87
CA ALA A 38 -18.03 -9.12 -1.96
C ALA A 38 -16.50 -9.00 -1.75
N LEU A 39 -16.07 -8.63 -0.55
CA LEU A 39 -14.66 -8.54 -0.20
C LEU A 39 -13.97 -9.91 -0.17
N TYR A 40 -14.62 -10.93 0.40
CA TYR A 40 -14.13 -12.30 0.38
C TYR A 40 -13.89 -12.80 -1.05
N SER A 41 -14.76 -12.42 -1.98
CA SER A 41 -14.67 -12.83 -3.38
C SER A 41 -13.38 -12.39 -4.06
N VAL A 42 -12.81 -11.26 -3.66
CA VAL A 42 -11.49 -10.80 -4.11
C VAL A 42 -10.40 -11.44 -3.25
N ALA A 43 -10.59 -11.47 -1.93
CA ALA A 43 -9.57 -11.92 -0.99
C ALA A 43 -9.17 -13.38 -1.23
N VAL A 44 -10.13 -14.26 -1.53
CA VAL A 44 -9.85 -15.69 -1.80
C VAL A 44 -9.05 -15.89 -3.09
N CYS A 45 -9.11 -14.95 -4.03
CA CYS A 45 -8.30 -14.96 -5.25
C CYS A 45 -6.84 -14.60 -5.01
N LEU A 46 -6.57 -13.76 -4.00
CA LEU A 46 -5.24 -13.20 -3.75
C LEU A 46 -4.49 -13.92 -2.62
N PHE A 47 -5.23 -14.46 -1.65
CA PHE A 47 -4.65 -14.95 -0.39
C PHE A 47 -5.01 -16.42 -0.13
N PRO A 48 -4.20 -17.13 0.67
CA PRO A 48 -4.55 -18.46 1.17
C PRO A 48 -5.61 -18.37 2.27
N LEU A 49 -6.85 -18.07 1.89
CA LEU A 49 -7.99 -18.01 2.80
C LEU A 49 -8.79 -19.30 2.79
N HIS A 50 -9.20 -19.74 3.98
CA HIS A 50 -10.12 -20.86 4.16
C HIS A 50 -11.52 -20.33 4.46
N PHE A 51 -12.55 -20.88 3.80
CA PHE A 51 -13.97 -20.59 4.02
C PHE A 51 -14.34 -20.51 5.52
N HIS A 52 -13.86 -21.47 6.31
CA HIS A 52 -14.15 -21.56 7.74
C HIS A 52 -13.70 -20.32 8.54
N SER A 53 -12.69 -19.59 8.07
CA SER A 53 -12.18 -18.37 8.72
C SER A 53 -13.17 -17.20 8.64
N VAL A 54 -14.11 -17.24 7.70
CA VAL A 54 -15.08 -16.15 7.45
C VAL A 54 -16.52 -16.62 7.64
N SER A 55 -16.83 -17.91 7.42
CA SER A 55 -18.20 -18.44 7.50
C SER A 55 -18.93 -18.24 8.84
N GLY A 56 -18.20 -18.10 9.95
CA GLY A 56 -18.77 -17.77 11.26
C GLY A 56 -19.12 -16.30 11.43
N SER A 57 -18.73 -15.44 10.50
CA SER A 57 -18.97 -13.98 10.51
C SER A 57 -20.10 -13.56 9.57
N VAL A 58 -20.80 -14.52 8.97
CA VAL A 58 -21.86 -14.31 7.98
C VAL A 58 -23.08 -15.13 8.39
N ASP A 59 -24.29 -14.58 8.23
CA ASP A 59 -25.54 -15.29 8.50
C ASP A 59 -25.65 -16.58 7.67
N GLU A 60 -26.33 -17.57 8.22
CA GLU A 60 -26.53 -18.88 7.59
C GLU A 60 -27.11 -18.77 6.17
N LYS A 61 -28.01 -17.79 5.95
CA LYS A 61 -28.68 -17.55 4.66
C LYS A 61 -27.70 -17.21 3.52
N TYR A 62 -26.51 -16.70 3.81
CA TYR A 62 -25.51 -16.35 2.80
C TYR A 62 -24.32 -17.32 2.74
N ARG A 63 -24.30 -18.40 3.55
CA ARG A 63 -23.17 -19.35 3.56
C ARG A 63 -23.00 -20.10 2.24
N GLU A 64 -24.10 -20.41 1.56
CA GLU A 64 -24.06 -21.05 0.24
C GLU A 64 -23.48 -20.09 -0.81
N GLU A 65 -23.82 -18.81 -0.75
CA GLU A 65 -23.25 -17.78 -1.63
C GLU A 65 -21.74 -17.63 -1.39
N LEU A 66 -21.32 -17.57 -0.12
CA LEU A 66 -19.90 -17.53 0.27
C LEU A 66 -19.13 -18.77 -0.22
N ARG A 67 -19.77 -19.95 -0.22
CA ARG A 67 -19.18 -21.21 -0.70
C ARG A 67 -19.09 -21.28 -2.22
N ALA A 68 -20.05 -20.68 -2.93
CA ALA A 68 -20.09 -20.65 -4.39
C ALA A 68 -19.00 -19.73 -5.00
N VAL A 69 -18.31 -18.94 -4.19
CA VAL A 69 -17.20 -18.09 -4.65
C VAL A 69 -16.04 -18.95 -5.17
N GLU A 70 -15.81 -18.87 -6.48
CA GLU A 70 -14.70 -19.55 -7.13
C GLU A 70 -13.37 -18.82 -6.89
N ALA A 71 -12.32 -19.60 -6.62
CA ALA A 71 -10.96 -19.10 -6.45
C ALA A 71 -10.03 -19.70 -7.54
N PRO A 72 -9.03 -18.95 -8.02
CA PRO A 72 -7.97 -19.47 -8.88
C PRO A 72 -7.18 -20.58 -8.18
N SER A 73 -6.49 -21.40 -8.98
CA SER A 73 -5.60 -22.44 -8.48
C SER A 73 -4.37 -21.85 -7.79
N GLY A 74 -3.60 -22.64 -7.02
CA GLY A 74 -2.50 -22.14 -6.19
C GLY A 74 -1.42 -21.35 -6.95
N ASP A 75 -1.00 -21.83 -8.12
CA ASP A 75 0.02 -21.15 -8.94
C ASP A 75 -0.52 -19.83 -9.52
N ASP A 76 -1.81 -19.79 -9.88
CA ASP A 76 -2.45 -18.58 -10.40
C ASP A 76 -2.54 -17.47 -9.35
N LYS A 77 -2.67 -17.80 -8.05
CA LYS A 77 -2.84 -16.79 -6.99
C LYS A 77 -1.66 -15.82 -6.88
N THR A 78 -0.44 -16.30 -7.11
CA THR A 78 0.75 -15.46 -7.05
C THR A 78 0.73 -14.41 -8.16
N ASP A 79 0.36 -14.83 -9.38
CA ASP A 79 0.25 -13.94 -10.53
C ASP A 79 -0.91 -12.94 -10.34
N TRP A 80 -2.05 -13.39 -9.83
CA TRP A 80 -3.17 -12.53 -9.45
C TRP A 80 -2.76 -11.45 -8.44
N CYS A 81 -2.04 -11.85 -7.38
CA CYS A 81 -1.57 -10.94 -6.34
C CYS A 81 -0.62 -9.86 -6.91
N ASN A 82 0.34 -10.28 -7.76
CA ASN A 82 1.27 -9.37 -8.41
C ASN A 82 0.56 -8.37 -9.31
N VAL A 83 -0.38 -8.83 -10.13
CA VAL A 83 -1.16 -7.97 -11.05
C VAL A 83 -2.09 -7.04 -10.30
N PHE A 84 -2.73 -7.52 -9.23
CA PHE A 84 -3.64 -6.72 -8.41
C PHE A 84 -2.93 -5.52 -7.79
N TYR A 85 -1.82 -5.76 -7.07
CA TYR A 85 -1.13 -4.71 -6.32
C TYR A 85 -0.33 -3.74 -7.18
N ARG A 86 0.19 -4.18 -8.34
CA ARG A 86 0.93 -3.30 -9.28
C ARG A 86 0.04 -2.60 -10.30
N GLY A 87 -1.25 -2.91 -10.30
CA GLY A 87 -2.21 -2.47 -11.31
C GLY A 87 -3.20 -1.43 -10.80
N ALA A 88 -4.04 -0.93 -11.71
CA ALA A 88 -5.15 -0.04 -11.37
C ALA A 88 -6.21 -0.69 -10.46
N ALA A 89 -6.24 -2.02 -10.39
CA ALA A 89 -7.17 -2.81 -9.61
C ALA A 89 -7.06 -2.51 -8.10
N PHE A 90 -5.86 -2.58 -7.51
CA PHE A 90 -5.69 -2.22 -6.10
C PHE A 90 -5.99 -0.76 -5.83
N ARG A 91 -5.61 0.16 -6.75
CA ARG A 91 -5.91 1.58 -6.59
C ARG A 91 -7.41 1.85 -6.48
N ALA A 92 -8.21 1.27 -7.39
CA ALA A 92 -9.66 1.38 -7.35
C ALA A 92 -10.24 0.74 -6.08
N PHE A 93 -9.76 -0.45 -5.74
CA PHE A 93 -10.28 -1.21 -4.60
C PHE A 93 -9.93 -0.56 -3.25
N ALA A 94 -8.72 -0.05 -3.07
CA ALA A 94 -8.28 0.64 -1.86
C ALA A 94 -9.13 1.89 -1.58
N ARG A 95 -9.54 2.63 -2.61
CA ARG A 95 -10.49 3.74 -2.47
C ARG A 95 -11.82 3.25 -1.90
N VAL A 96 -12.39 2.19 -2.47
CA VAL A 96 -13.64 1.61 -1.97
C VAL A 96 -13.49 1.07 -0.55
N LEU A 97 -12.36 0.43 -0.22
CA LEU A 97 -12.08 -0.03 1.14
C LEU A 97 -12.06 1.14 2.12
N LEU A 98 -11.36 2.22 1.80
CA LEU A 98 -11.18 3.37 2.71
C LEU A 98 -12.41 4.28 2.80
N TYR A 99 -13.12 4.53 1.71
CA TYR A 99 -14.23 5.49 1.68
C TYR A 99 -15.59 4.85 1.86
N ASP A 100 -15.83 3.70 1.21
CA ASP A 100 -17.15 3.07 1.22
C ASP A 100 -17.24 2.05 2.37
N VAL A 101 -16.29 1.12 2.45
CA VAL A 101 -16.32 0.05 3.44
C VAL A 101 -15.98 0.59 4.83
N ALA A 102 -14.87 1.32 4.97
CA ALA A 102 -14.44 1.82 6.27
C ALA A 102 -15.52 2.70 6.89
N SER A 103 -16.10 3.63 6.12
CA SER A 103 -17.06 4.62 6.62
C SER A 103 -18.43 4.02 6.93
N ASN A 104 -18.95 3.16 6.05
CA ASN A 104 -20.36 2.74 6.12
C ASN A 104 -20.56 1.35 6.74
N TRP A 105 -19.56 0.47 6.69
CA TRP A 105 -19.77 -0.96 6.96
C TRP A 105 -18.85 -1.53 8.04
N LEU A 106 -17.63 -1.01 8.18
CA LEU A 106 -16.59 -1.63 9.00
C LEU A 106 -16.96 -1.72 10.49
N ALA A 107 -17.79 -0.79 11.00
CA ALA A 107 -18.30 -0.85 12.37
C ALA A 107 -19.17 -2.10 12.64
N CYS A 108 -19.75 -2.70 11.60
CA CYS A 108 -20.59 -3.89 11.70
C CYS A 108 -19.80 -5.19 11.50
N PHE A 109 -18.51 -5.13 11.18
CA PHE A 109 -17.72 -6.33 10.91
C PHE A 109 -17.38 -7.07 12.21
N ALA A 110 -17.66 -8.37 12.25
CA ALA A 110 -17.05 -9.25 13.24
C ALA A 110 -15.52 -9.22 13.09
N ALA A 111 -14.80 -9.40 14.20
CA ALA A 111 -13.33 -9.33 14.22
C ALA A 111 -12.67 -10.28 13.20
N SER A 112 -13.24 -11.48 13.02
CA SER A 112 -12.72 -12.46 12.05
C SER A 112 -12.90 -11.99 10.60
N ALA A 113 -14.08 -11.47 10.24
CA ALA A 113 -14.33 -10.89 8.92
C ALA A 113 -13.38 -9.73 8.65
N ARG A 114 -13.28 -8.76 9.57
CA ARG A 114 -12.37 -7.62 9.42
C ARG A 114 -10.93 -8.07 9.13
N LYS A 115 -10.40 -8.99 9.94
CA LYS A 115 -9.04 -9.50 9.76
C LYS A 115 -8.82 -10.14 8.40
N HIS A 116 -9.78 -10.94 7.93
CA HIS A 116 -9.58 -11.82 6.78
C HIS A 116 -10.09 -11.27 5.45
N VAL A 117 -11.00 -10.29 5.45
CA VAL A 117 -11.57 -9.71 4.22
C VAL A 117 -11.40 -8.20 4.14
N TYR A 118 -10.78 -7.55 5.11
CA TYR A 118 -10.51 -6.12 5.06
C TYR A 118 -9.03 -5.82 5.33
N ASP A 119 -8.52 -6.11 6.53
CA ASP A 119 -7.15 -5.78 6.94
C ASP A 119 -6.10 -6.46 6.03
N VAL A 120 -6.41 -7.67 5.54
CA VAL A 120 -5.52 -8.48 4.69
C VAL A 120 -5.05 -7.77 3.42
N PHE A 121 -5.87 -6.85 2.88
CA PHE A 121 -5.55 -6.08 1.67
C PHE A 121 -4.51 -4.99 1.92
N PHE A 122 -4.37 -4.51 3.14
CA PHE A 122 -3.35 -3.54 3.52
C PHE A 122 -2.08 -4.24 4.03
N LEU A 123 -2.22 -5.40 4.68
CA LEU A 123 -1.10 -6.15 5.25
C LEU A 123 -0.18 -6.80 4.20
N ASN A 124 -0.72 -7.21 3.05
CA ASN A 124 0.04 -7.94 2.02
C ASN A 124 0.39 -7.08 0.80
N ALA A 125 0.03 -5.80 0.81
CA ALA A 125 0.31 -4.90 -0.29
C ALA A 125 1.80 -4.47 -0.29
N CYS A 126 2.37 -4.27 -1.48
CA CYS A 126 3.74 -3.76 -1.60
C CYS A 126 3.78 -2.30 -1.16
N ALA A 127 4.71 -1.95 -0.28
CA ALA A 127 4.80 -0.65 0.37
C ALA A 127 4.78 0.55 -0.59
N ALA A 128 5.50 0.45 -1.71
CA ALA A 128 5.57 1.50 -2.72
C ALA A 128 4.20 1.78 -3.37
N GLU A 129 3.42 0.72 -3.63
CA GLU A 129 2.08 0.81 -4.20
C GLU A 129 1.09 1.39 -3.18
N ILE A 130 1.19 1.01 -1.90
CA ILE A 130 0.32 1.57 -0.86
C ILE A 130 0.63 3.06 -0.65
N VAL A 131 1.88 3.51 -0.64
CA VAL A 131 2.20 4.95 -0.57
C VAL A 131 1.51 5.67 -1.73
N GLN A 132 1.73 5.26 -2.97
CA GLN A 132 1.19 5.93 -4.15
C GLN A 132 -0.34 5.89 -4.26
N VAL A 133 -1.00 4.93 -3.61
CA VAL A 133 -2.45 4.79 -3.63
C VAL A 133 -3.10 5.47 -2.42
N VAL A 134 -2.58 5.22 -1.23
CA VAL A 134 -3.17 5.67 0.03
C VAL A 134 -2.84 7.14 0.28
N VAL A 135 -1.62 7.60 0.00
CA VAL A 135 -1.26 9.01 0.24
C VAL A 135 -2.16 9.98 -0.53
N PRO A 136 -2.43 9.82 -1.84
CA PRO A 136 -3.36 10.72 -2.54
C PRO A 136 -4.80 10.64 -2.01
N CYS A 137 -5.22 9.49 -1.48
CA CYS A 137 -6.52 9.36 -0.80
C CYS A 137 -6.54 10.11 0.55
N LEU A 138 -5.38 10.43 1.10
CA LEU A 138 -5.25 11.11 2.39
C LEU A 138 -4.95 12.61 2.26
N GLN A 139 -4.28 13.03 1.18
CA GLN A 139 -3.84 14.40 0.92
C GLN A 139 -4.89 15.33 0.28
N LEU A 140 -6.14 14.90 0.12
CA LEU A 140 -7.20 15.70 -0.53
C LEU A 140 -7.73 16.84 0.37
N SER A 141 -6.81 17.69 0.82
CA SER A 141 -7.06 19.00 1.41
C SER A 141 -6.40 20.07 0.52
N GLY A 142 -7.13 20.51 -0.51
CA GLY A 142 -7.00 21.80 -1.19
C GLY A 142 -5.63 22.20 -1.77
N SER A 143 -5.33 21.81 -3.01
CA SER A 143 -4.50 22.62 -3.92
C SER A 143 -4.88 22.35 -5.37
N GLY A 144 -5.21 23.40 -6.11
CA GLY A 144 -6.03 23.34 -7.33
C GLY A 144 -5.31 22.97 -8.63
N GLY A 145 -6.10 22.54 -9.61
CA GLY A 145 -5.66 22.39 -11.00
C GLY A 145 -6.60 21.57 -11.90
N HIS A 146 -7.74 22.18 -12.27
CA HIS A 146 -8.66 21.88 -13.38
C HIS A 146 -9.18 20.44 -13.69
N ASP A 147 -10.50 20.34 -13.56
CA ASP A 147 -11.45 19.46 -14.29
C ASP A 147 -11.20 17.94 -14.33
N SER A 148 -11.69 17.26 -13.29
CA SER A 148 -12.61 16.14 -13.50
C SER A 148 -13.54 15.96 -12.28
N SER A 149 -14.82 16.27 -12.49
CA SER A 149 -15.98 15.94 -11.63
C SER A 149 -16.04 16.52 -10.20
N ALA A 150 -16.66 17.69 -10.08
CA ALA A 150 -17.11 18.28 -8.80
C ALA A 150 -18.12 17.44 -8.00
N VAL A 151 -18.53 16.27 -8.51
CA VAL A 151 -19.44 15.33 -7.83
C VAL A 151 -18.66 14.26 -7.06
N CYS A 152 -17.40 13.98 -7.43
CA CYS A 152 -16.53 13.08 -6.67
C CYS A 152 -15.97 13.74 -5.39
N LEU A 153 -15.78 15.07 -5.42
CA LEU A 153 -15.08 15.85 -4.40
C LEU A 153 -15.83 16.03 -3.05
N ASN A 154 -17.15 15.78 -3.01
CA ASN A 154 -17.94 16.01 -1.78
C ASN A 154 -18.15 14.74 -0.93
N ALA A 155 -18.00 13.55 -1.53
CA ALA A 155 -18.05 12.27 -0.81
C ALA A 155 -16.67 11.88 -0.22
N GLU A 156 -15.59 12.44 -0.77
CA GLU A 156 -14.18 12.33 -0.31
C GLU A 156 -13.89 13.16 0.95
N ARG A 157 -14.86 13.24 1.86
CA ARG A 157 -14.83 14.05 3.09
C ARG A 157 -13.83 13.43 4.08
N GLU A 158 -12.63 14.03 4.16
CA GLU A 158 -11.49 13.77 5.07
C GLU A 158 -11.64 12.57 6.02
N ILE A 159 -11.33 11.36 5.54
CA ILE A 159 -11.25 10.13 6.36
C ILE A 159 -10.26 10.26 7.53
N SER A 160 -9.29 11.17 7.42
CA SER A 160 -8.31 11.56 8.42
C SER A 160 -8.92 12.31 9.62
N HIS A 161 -10.03 13.01 9.41
CA HIS A 161 -10.77 13.79 10.43
C HIS A 161 -12.23 13.34 10.55
N HIS A 162 -12.54 12.13 10.08
CA HIS A 162 -13.88 11.56 10.11
C HIS A 162 -14.44 11.59 11.54
N ALA A 163 -15.74 11.86 11.73
CA ALA A 163 -16.32 11.99 13.07
C ALA A 163 -16.19 10.69 13.87
N GLU A 164 -16.41 9.56 13.20
CA GLU A 164 -16.33 8.22 13.75
C GLU A 164 -14.89 7.72 13.91
N ALA A 165 -14.51 7.40 15.16
CA ALA A 165 -13.17 6.93 15.49
C ALA A 165 -12.78 5.61 14.80
N TYR A 166 -13.73 4.72 14.48
CA TYR A 166 -13.41 3.47 13.76
C TYR A 166 -12.87 3.72 12.35
N VAL A 167 -13.33 4.78 11.67
CA VAL A 167 -12.84 5.17 10.35
C VAL A 167 -11.42 5.67 10.47
N ARG A 168 -11.16 6.62 11.37
CA ARG A 168 -9.82 7.14 11.64
C ARG A 168 -8.83 6.03 12.02
N ARG A 169 -9.24 5.07 12.88
CA ARG A 169 -8.45 3.88 13.22
C ARG A 169 -8.10 3.04 11.99
N SER A 170 -9.05 2.84 11.08
CA SER A 170 -8.79 2.10 9.83
C SER A 170 -7.73 2.78 8.98
N VAL A 171 -7.77 4.11 8.90
CA VAL A 171 -6.80 4.88 8.12
C VAL A 171 -5.42 4.83 8.75
N LEU A 172 -5.33 4.99 10.08
CA LEU A 172 -4.08 4.86 10.82
C LEU A 172 -3.48 3.45 10.68
N PHE A 173 -4.34 2.42 10.69
CA PHE A 173 -3.90 1.06 10.43
C PHE A 173 -3.31 0.92 9.03
N ALA A 174 -3.98 1.40 7.99
CA ALA A 174 -3.45 1.39 6.63
C ALA A 174 -2.10 2.15 6.53
N ALA A 175 -1.99 3.32 7.16
CA ALA A 175 -0.74 4.07 7.23
C ALA A 175 0.36 3.28 7.97
N SER A 176 0.04 2.56 9.04
CA SER A 176 1.01 1.71 9.74
C SER A 176 1.52 0.55 8.87
N CYS A 177 0.65 -0.04 8.04
CA CYS A 177 1.04 -1.07 7.07
C CYS A 177 2.01 -0.52 6.03
N VAL A 178 1.74 0.69 5.52
CA VAL A 178 2.66 1.41 4.60
C VAL A 178 4.04 1.54 5.21
N LEU A 179 4.11 2.15 6.41
CA LEU A 179 5.38 2.46 7.06
C LEU A 179 6.17 1.20 7.39
N SER A 180 5.49 0.11 7.78
CA SER A 180 6.11 -1.17 8.10
C SER A 180 6.65 -1.89 6.86
N ALA A 181 6.02 -1.72 5.70
CA ALA A 181 6.41 -2.42 4.48
C ALA A 181 7.53 -1.69 3.72
N LEU A 182 7.74 -0.39 3.96
CA LEU A 182 8.70 0.43 3.20
C LEU A 182 10.15 0.02 3.51
N HIS A 183 10.85 -0.44 2.49
CA HIS A 183 12.26 -0.77 2.62
C HIS A 183 13.11 0.52 2.72
N PRO A 184 14.01 0.66 3.72
CA PRO A 184 14.79 1.87 3.92
C PRO A 184 15.62 2.31 2.70
N SER A 185 16.19 1.36 1.96
CA SER A 185 16.96 1.67 0.74
C SER A 185 16.11 2.25 -0.40
N TYR A 186 14.82 1.89 -0.46
CA TYR A 186 13.91 2.47 -1.45
C TYR A 186 13.66 3.95 -1.12
N VAL A 187 13.44 4.25 0.16
CA VAL A 187 13.27 5.63 0.65
C VAL A 187 14.53 6.46 0.42
N ALA A 188 15.70 5.91 0.77
CA ALA A 188 16.99 6.55 0.51
C ALA A 188 17.19 6.87 -0.99
N THR A 189 16.88 5.92 -1.86
CA THR A 189 16.98 6.09 -3.32
C THR A 189 16.00 7.16 -3.81
N ALA A 190 14.73 7.10 -3.38
CA ALA A 190 13.70 8.09 -3.71
C ALA A 190 14.11 9.50 -3.30
N VAL A 191 14.75 9.66 -2.13
CA VAL A 191 15.28 10.95 -1.66
C VAL A 191 16.41 11.46 -2.56
N VAL A 192 17.35 10.60 -2.94
CA VAL A 192 18.48 10.97 -3.83
C VAL A 192 18.01 11.31 -5.24
N GLU A 193 17.04 10.54 -5.76
CA GLU A 193 16.43 10.74 -7.08
C GLU A 193 15.47 11.94 -7.12
N GLY A 194 15.17 12.55 -5.96
CA GLY A 194 14.25 13.68 -5.86
C GLY A 194 12.80 13.32 -6.15
N ASN A 195 12.37 12.10 -5.78
CA ASN A 195 10.98 11.68 -5.91
C ASN A 195 10.12 12.36 -4.84
N ILE A 196 9.56 13.52 -5.22
CA ILE A 196 8.81 14.42 -4.35
C ILE A 196 7.56 13.73 -3.77
N GLU A 197 6.84 12.91 -4.58
CA GLU A 197 5.56 12.31 -4.19
C GLU A 197 5.67 11.41 -2.95
N ILE A 198 6.72 10.57 -2.88
CA ILE A 198 6.93 9.68 -1.74
C ILE A 198 7.29 10.49 -0.49
N SER A 199 8.15 11.50 -0.63
CA SER A 199 8.57 12.35 0.48
C SER A 199 7.43 13.18 1.05
N GLU A 200 6.60 13.78 0.21
CA GLU A 200 5.40 14.52 0.61
C GLU A 200 4.37 13.60 1.28
N GLY A 201 4.22 12.38 0.77
CA GLY A 201 3.33 11.40 1.34
C GLY A 201 3.71 10.96 2.75
N LEU A 202 4.99 10.64 2.95
CA LEU A 202 5.51 10.26 4.25
C LEU A 202 5.46 11.42 5.24
N ASP A 203 5.78 12.64 4.80
CA ASP A 203 5.69 13.83 5.65
C ASP A 203 4.24 14.12 6.04
N TRP A 204 3.29 13.98 5.12
CA TRP A 204 1.86 14.09 5.42
C TRP A 204 1.44 13.07 6.49
N VAL A 205 1.83 11.79 6.35
CA VAL A 205 1.49 10.73 7.34
C VAL A 205 2.07 11.09 8.70
N ARG A 206 3.30 11.61 8.76
CA ARG A 206 3.96 12.05 9.99
C ARG A 206 3.21 13.21 10.65
N ILE A 207 2.85 14.25 9.89
CA ILE A 207 2.14 15.43 10.40
C ILE A 207 0.76 15.04 10.92
N TRP A 208 0.01 14.27 10.15
CA TRP A 208 -1.33 13.83 10.54
C TRP A 208 -1.29 12.92 11.77
N ALA A 209 -0.38 11.94 11.83
CA ALA A 209 -0.23 11.09 13.00
C ALA A 209 0.16 11.89 14.26
N LEU A 210 0.99 12.93 14.13
CA LEU A 210 1.30 13.84 15.24
C LEU A 210 0.04 14.55 15.76
N GLN A 211 -0.76 15.12 14.86
CA GLN A 211 -2.02 15.79 15.23
C GLN A 211 -2.99 14.83 15.94
N VAL A 212 -3.15 13.61 15.42
CA VAL A 212 -4.03 12.59 16.04
C VAL A 212 -3.51 12.18 17.41
N ALA A 213 -2.20 11.94 17.55
CA ALA A 213 -1.61 11.55 18.83
C ALA A 213 -1.80 12.62 19.92
N GLU A 214 -1.77 13.90 19.55
CA GLU A 214 -1.89 15.02 20.48
C GLU A 214 -3.34 15.41 20.81
N SER A 215 -4.27 15.28 19.85
CA SER A 215 -5.57 15.95 19.92
C SER A 215 -6.80 15.05 19.73
N ASP A 216 -6.63 13.80 19.29
CA ASP A 216 -7.77 12.92 19.05
C ASP A 216 -8.45 12.53 20.38
N THR A 217 -9.77 12.41 20.38
CA THR A 217 -10.55 12.03 21.57
C THR A 217 -10.53 10.53 21.84
N ASP A 218 -10.20 9.71 20.83
CA ASP A 218 -10.19 8.25 20.91
C ASP A 218 -8.78 7.73 21.24
N ARG A 219 -8.68 6.93 22.30
CA ARG A 219 -7.39 6.42 22.80
C ARG A 219 -6.73 5.41 21.87
N GLU A 220 -7.51 4.64 21.13
CA GLU A 220 -6.98 3.69 20.16
C GLU A 220 -6.43 4.43 18.93
N CYS A 221 -7.11 5.48 18.47
CA CYS A 221 -6.56 6.42 17.47
C CYS A 221 -5.21 6.98 17.91
N GLN A 222 -5.12 7.53 19.13
CA GLN A 222 -3.85 8.04 19.67
C GLN A 222 -2.75 6.95 19.70
N THR A 223 -3.10 5.73 20.11
CA THR A 223 -2.14 4.61 20.20
C THR A 223 -1.62 4.20 18.82
N LEU A 224 -2.51 4.06 17.83
CA LEU A 224 -2.12 3.75 16.45
C LEU A 224 -1.29 4.89 15.83
N ALA A 225 -1.65 6.14 16.10
CA ALA A 225 -0.91 7.30 15.63
C ALA A 225 0.52 7.34 16.19
N MET A 226 0.70 7.05 17.48
CA MET A 226 2.03 6.90 18.07
C MET A 226 2.83 5.76 17.43
N ALA A 227 2.18 4.64 17.10
CA ALA A 227 2.84 3.55 16.38
C ALA A 227 3.30 3.99 14.97
N CYS A 228 2.48 4.75 14.24
CA CYS A 228 2.89 5.35 12.96
C CYS A 228 4.11 6.27 13.13
N LEU A 229 4.13 7.13 14.14
CA LEU A 229 5.28 8.02 14.39
C LEU A 229 6.56 7.24 14.69
N GLN A 230 6.47 6.16 15.47
CA GLN A 230 7.61 5.29 15.77
C GLN A 230 8.13 4.58 14.52
N LEU A 231 7.24 3.99 13.71
CA LEU A 231 7.61 3.34 12.45
C LEU A 231 8.26 4.33 11.48
N HIS A 232 7.71 5.55 11.38
CA HIS A 232 8.29 6.61 10.55
C HIS A 232 9.69 6.99 11.04
N ALA A 233 9.89 7.20 12.34
CA ALA A 233 11.21 7.55 12.90
C ALA A 233 12.26 6.46 12.66
N GLU A 234 11.89 5.19 12.85
CA GLU A 234 12.77 4.05 12.59
C GLU A 234 13.15 3.96 11.11
N MET A 235 12.16 4.06 10.21
CA MET A 235 12.40 4.07 8.76
C MET A 235 13.35 5.20 8.34
N ALA A 236 13.13 6.43 8.84
CA ALA A 236 13.97 7.58 8.52
C ALA A 236 15.42 7.40 8.99
N LEU A 237 15.62 6.83 10.18
CA LEU A 237 16.94 6.51 10.72
C LEU A 237 17.66 5.45 9.87
N GLN A 238 16.94 4.38 9.49
CA GLN A 238 17.49 3.32 8.64
C GLN A 238 17.82 3.82 7.23
N ALA A 239 16.98 4.69 6.65
CA ALA A 239 17.23 5.30 5.34
C ALA A 239 18.46 6.21 5.37
N SER A 240 18.64 6.99 6.44
CA SER A 240 19.82 7.84 6.63
C SER A 240 21.11 7.02 6.67
N ARG A 241 21.12 5.92 7.43
CA ARG A 241 22.27 4.98 7.47
C ARG A 241 22.56 4.35 6.10
N ALA A 242 21.52 4.05 5.32
CA ALA A 242 21.67 3.50 3.99
C ALA A 242 22.35 4.51 3.04
N LEU A 243 22.02 5.80 3.15
CA LEU A 243 22.66 6.88 2.39
C LEU A 243 24.16 7.00 2.73
N GLU A 244 24.49 7.06 4.02
CA GLU A 244 25.89 7.15 4.49
C GLU A 244 26.74 5.97 3.99
N SER A 245 26.20 4.74 4.06
CA SER A 245 26.90 3.54 3.58
C SER A 245 27.17 3.54 2.06
N SER A 246 26.29 4.20 1.29
CA SER A 246 26.44 4.33 -0.16
C SER A 246 27.52 5.37 -0.51
N GLU A 247 27.58 6.47 0.25
CA GLU A 247 28.62 7.49 0.10
C GLU A 247 30.01 6.92 0.39
N ASP A 248 30.17 6.14 1.46
CA ASP A 248 31.42 5.46 1.80
C ASP A 248 31.87 4.46 0.73
N THR A 249 30.91 3.78 0.07
CA THR A 249 31.21 2.84 -1.03
C THR A 249 31.60 3.57 -2.32
N SER A 250 30.99 4.73 -2.59
CA SER A 250 31.30 5.55 -3.76
C SER A 250 32.69 6.23 -3.65
N THR A 251 33.03 6.71 -2.46
CA THR A 251 34.35 7.27 -2.15
C THR A 251 35.42 6.19 -2.21
N ALA A 252 35.17 4.99 -1.66
CA ALA A 252 36.08 3.84 -1.80
C ALA A 252 36.34 3.42 -3.26
N LYS A 253 35.32 3.44 -4.13
CA LYS A 253 35.47 3.19 -5.58
C LYS A 253 36.26 4.29 -6.29
N SER A 254 36.05 5.57 -5.92
CA SER A 254 36.79 6.69 -6.50
C SER A 254 38.30 6.66 -6.13
N ILE A 255 38.61 6.26 -4.90
CA ILE A 255 39.99 6.09 -4.43
C ILE A 255 40.66 4.91 -5.16
N SER A 256 39.94 3.80 -5.36
CA SER A 256 40.44 2.64 -6.12
C SER A 256 40.71 2.93 -7.60
N LEU A 257 39.86 3.73 -8.26
CA LEU A 257 40.06 4.18 -9.64
C LEU A 257 41.22 5.18 -9.78
N SER A 258 41.47 6.02 -8.78
CA SER A 258 42.61 6.95 -8.77
C SER A 258 43.97 6.25 -8.56
N ALA A 259 43.99 5.11 -7.86
CA ALA A 259 45.22 4.35 -7.59
C ALA A 259 45.75 3.57 -8.80
N SER A 260 44.98 3.42 -9.88
CA SER A 260 45.33 2.59 -11.04
C SER A 260 46.01 3.34 -12.20
N LEU A 261 46.24 4.66 -12.09
CA LEU A 261 46.90 5.46 -13.16
C LEU A 261 48.34 5.93 -12.87
N SER A 262 48.97 5.51 -11.76
CA SER A 262 50.36 5.89 -11.44
C SER A 262 51.43 4.83 -11.79
N LYS A 263 51.34 4.21 -12.98
CA LYS A 263 52.44 3.41 -13.54
C LYS A 263 52.75 3.83 -14.98
N ARG A 264 53.23 5.07 -15.18
CA ARG A 264 53.99 5.42 -16.38
C ARG A 264 55.48 5.18 -16.12
N SER A 265 56.01 4.15 -16.77
CA SER A 265 57.41 3.77 -16.78
C SER A 265 58.26 4.87 -17.46
N ILE A 266 59.17 5.49 -16.71
CA ILE A 266 60.20 6.37 -17.26
C ILE A 266 61.32 5.48 -17.81
N LYS A 267 61.49 5.43 -19.14
CA LYS A 267 62.66 4.84 -19.81
C LYS A 267 63.82 5.84 -19.76
N ILE A 268 64.95 5.43 -19.20
CA ILE A 268 66.23 6.15 -19.29
C ILE A 268 67.09 5.43 -20.34
N PRO A 269 67.65 6.12 -21.35
CA PRO A 269 68.56 5.51 -22.31
C PRO A 269 69.98 5.42 -21.75
N TYR A 270 70.61 4.28 -22.02
CA TYR A 270 71.99 3.93 -21.69
C TYR A 270 72.96 4.61 -22.68
N ILE A 271 74.04 5.21 -22.18
CA ILE A 271 75.16 5.73 -22.96
C ILE A 271 76.36 4.83 -22.66
N ASP A 272 76.86 4.15 -23.69
CA ASP A 272 78.10 3.37 -23.68
C ASP A 272 79.35 4.27 -23.56
N SER A 273 80.35 3.80 -22.81
CA SER A 273 81.76 4.17 -22.94
C SER A 273 82.63 2.99 -22.52
#